data_AF-A0A3M1EN82-F1
#
_entry.id   AF-A0A3M1EN82-F1
#
_cell.length_a   1.000
_cell.length_b   1.000
_cell.length_c   1.000
_cell.angle_alpha   90.00
_cell.angle_beta   90.00
_cell.angle_gamma   90.00
#
_symmetry.space_group_name_H-M   'P 1'
#
loop_
_entity.id
_entity.type
_entity.pdbx_description
1 polymer ?
#
loop_
_entity_poly.entity_id
_entity_poly.type
_entity_poly.pdbx_seq_one_letter_code
_entity_poly.pdbx_strand_id
1 'polypeptide(L)'
;MMATRLSLLKSLTHSELKEVAQRYGVTLPTGLKKAAAAKHLAEHLPLSDAEVQALVEEYRFSKLVQKIRDAQDYFLTRQVTIDHAGHGLIQARVAGYTVVITHLGDELFSYQCDSRCNDWQYQVKGGRYPFCKHYPAVIAELIFAGHVDPKTDDLNYFTPALVDELMALVEKRRKQEGVSTLRGRDIERTLDQLKADFLAIAQQNAGIARDKYHDVPERQFERMVEECFQLLEFDTIGRRKEQGWDLLALGTLAVPPYIVVVEAKTAQSGVYDYVVRNPDYLIRLKSYAVDMVRERLFGIYRDYVKYFLLVAPGFPEDARKLAPQFRHMTQGIRLSFLPAPVLLHLVVRYRADPVLTHTLLEQLFGSERVISEADVDSLFDEAHYALDQMVTRARKDLRRKMESIADRTADACFIKLDLPSLGMIFRDVMRTFEEELVVIGKTAIGTESVHVKHDYYALWRVVLTGLVEEFADILEEESHQQERQTMLKNDVMRFLELER
;
A
#
# COMPACT_ATOMS: atom_id res chain seq x y z
N MET A 1 28.51 28.48 23.98
CA MET A 1 28.89 27.55 25.07
C MET A 1 28.73 26.14 24.54
N MET A 2 29.80 25.36 24.41
CA MET A 2 29.68 23.94 24.02
C MET A 2 28.95 23.18 25.12
N ALA A 3 27.88 22.48 24.75
CA ALA A 3 27.11 21.64 25.67
C ALA A 3 28.03 20.50 26.18
N THR A 4 28.01 20.23 27.48
CA THR A 4 28.82 19.14 28.05
C THR A 4 28.31 17.79 27.55
N ARG A 5 29.19 16.79 27.39
CA ARG A 5 28.84 15.41 26.99
C ARG A 5 27.62 14.85 27.72
N LEU A 6 27.59 15.02 29.04
CA LEU A 6 26.47 14.60 29.89
C LEU A 6 25.18 15.35 29.55
N SER A 7 25.24 16.65 29.27
CA SER A 7 24.06 17.44 28.90
C SER A 7 23.49 17.00 27.55
N LEU A 8 24.35 16.67 26.58
CA LEU A 8 23.96 16.14 25.27
C LEU A 8 23.21 14.81 25.43
N LEU A 9 23.79 13.84 26.16
CA LEU A 9 23.18 12.53 26.41
C LEU A 9 21.88 12.61 27.22
N LYS A 10 21.77 13.56 28.16
CA LYS A 10 20.50 13.80 28.89
C LYS A 10 19.35 14.24 27.96
N SER A 11 19.66 14.78 26.78
CA SER A 11 18.64 15.17 25.81
C SER A 11 18.00 13.98 25.08
N LEU A 12 18.65 12.81 25.08
CA LEU A 12 18.11 11.56 24.54
C LEU A 12 17.06 10.92 25.46
N THR A 13 16.17 10.09 24.92
CA THR A 13 15.23 9.27 25.69
C THR A 13 15.95 8.09 26.33
N HIS A 14 15.30 7.44 27.30
CA HIS A 14 15.92 6.26 27.94
C HIS A 14 16.07 5.09 26.94
N SER A 15 15.14 4.92 26.00
CA SER A 15 15.29 3.90 24.95
C SER A 15 16.46 4.21 24.01
N GLU A 16 16.62 5.47 23.59
CA GLU A 16 17.76 5.90 22.77
C GLU A 16 19.09 5.68 23.49
N LEU A 17 19.15 5.95 24.80
CA LEU A 17 20.36 5.66 25.58
C LEU A 17 20.69 4.16 25.62
N LYS A 18 19.69 3.28 25.69
CA LYS A 18 19.91 1.83 25.62
C LYS A 18 20.40 1.39 24.24
N GLU A 19 19.83 1.96 23.18
CA GLU A 19 20.25 1.72 21.79
C GLU A 19 21.71 2.15 21.58
N VAL A 20 22.08 3.34 22.04
CA VAL A 20 23.47 3.83 22.03
C VAL A 20 24.40 2.89 22.81
N ALA A 21 24.00 2.46 24.00
CA ALA A 21 24.81 1.53 24.80
C ALA A 21 25.07 0.22 24.04
N GLN A 22 24.04 -0.35 23.43
CA GLN A 22 24.13 -1.57 22.64
C GLN A 22 25.00 -1.39 21.38
N ARG A 23 24.82 -0.28 20.65
CA ARG A 23 25.58 0.04 19.43
C ARG A 23 27.08 0.10 19.68
N TYR A 24 27.50 0.61 20.84
CA TYR A 24 28.91 0.78 21.19
C TYR A 24 29.43 -0.23 22.22
N GLY A 25 28.70 -1.33 22.45
CA GLY A 25 29.15 -2.42 23.33
C GLY A 25 29.26 -2.06 24.82
N VAL A 26 28.58 -0.99 25.26
CA VAL A 26 28.57 -0.55 26.66
C VAL A 26 27.44 -1.27 27.41
N THR A 27 27.78 -2.02 28.46
CA THR A 27 26.77 -2.73 29.28
C THR A 27 26.14 -1.77 30.28
N LEU A 28 24.83 -1.51 30.15
CA LEU A 28 24.08 -0.72 31.13
C LEU A 28 23.66 -1.58 32.33
N PRO A 29 23.93 -1.16 33.57
CA PRO A 29 23.36 -1.78 34.76
C PRO A 29 21.82 -1.83 34.71
N THR A 30 21.24 -2.95 35.13
CA THR A 30 19.78 -3.16 35.14
C THR A 30 19.08 -2.19 36.08
N GLY A 31 17.95 -1.62 35.62
CA GLY A 31 17.09 -0.75 36.44
C GLY A 31 17.53 0.70 36.58
N LEU A 32 18.57 1.14 35.85
CA LEU A 32 18.99 2.55 35.87
C LEU A 32 17.87 3.49 35.40
N LYS A 33 17.67 4.60 36.12
CA LYS A 33 16.83 5.71 35.65
C LYS A 33 17.58 6.51 34.56
N LYS A 34 16.85 7.19 33.67
CA LYS A 34 17.39 7.95 32.52
C LYS A 34 18.64 8.78 32.86
N ALA A 35 18.59 9.57 33.93
CA ALA A 35 19.70 10.45 34.31
C ALA A 35 20.98 9.69 34.69
N ALA A 36 20.83 8.54 35.34
CA ALA A 36 21.95 7.68 35.72
C ALA A 36 22.50 6.91 34.51
N ALA A 37 21.64 6.46 33.60
CA ALA A 37 22.05 5.87 32.33
C ALA A 37 22.86 6.87 31.47
N ALA A 38 22.41 8.13 31.37
CA ALA A 38 23.14 9.18 30.66
C ALA A 38 24.52 9.47 31.29
N LYS A 39 24.61 9.46 32.64
CA LYS A 39 25.88 9.62 33.35
C LYS A 39 26.84 8.47 33.06
N HIS A 40 26.34 7.23 33.15
CA HIS A 40 27.14 6.04 32.87
C HIS A 40 27.70 6.06 31.44
N LEU A 41 26.86 6.40 30.46
CA LEU A 41 27.29 6.51 29.06
C LEU A 41 28.27 7.66 28.83
N ALA A 42 28.12 8.79 29.51
CA ALA A 42 29.08 9.88 29.42
C ALA A 42 30.49 9.43 29.85
N GLU A 43 30.59 8.53 30.83
CA GLU A 43 31.87 8.03 31.38
C GLU A 43 32.47 6.87 30.56
N HIS A 44 31.66 6.04 29.91
CA HIS A 44 32.10 4.76 29.33
C HIS A 44 31.99 4.67 27.80
N LEU A 45 31.35 5.63 27.12
CA LEU A 45 31.27 5.62 25.66
C LEU A 45 32.66 5.87 25.03
N PRO A 46 33.13 5.01 24.10
CA PRO A 46 34.42 5.14 23.43
C PRO A 46 34.35 6.15 22.27
N LEU A 47 33.77 7.32 22.52
CA LEU A 47 33.55 8.39 21.55
C LEU A 47 34.13 9.70 22.07
N SER A 48 34.74 10.49 21.20
CA SER A 48 35.07 11.90 21.49
C SER A 48 33.82 12.74 21.72
N ASP A 49 33.98 13.96 22.25
CA ASP A 49 32.86 14.86 22.48
C ASP A 49 32.21 15.35 21.18
N ALA A 50 33.00 15.52 20.12
CA ALA A 50 32.48 15.85 18.79
C ALA A 50 31.63 14.70 18.22
N GLU A 51 32.06 13.45 18.40
CA GLU A 51 31.29 12.27 17.97
C GLU A 51 30.00 12.10 18.78
N VAL A 52 30.01 12.37 20.09
CA VAL A 52 28.77 12.36 20.88
C VAL A 52 27.82 13.46 20.46
N GLN A 53 28.34 14.65 20.12
CA GLN A 53 27.50 15.71 19.58
C GLN A 53 26.88 15.30 18.25
N ALA A 54 27.66 14.76 17.31
CA ALA A 54 27.15 14.27 16.04
C ALA A 54 26.09 13.17 16.23
N LEU A 55 26.35 12.21 17.12
CA LEU A 55 25.40 11.16 17.48
C LEU A 55 24.08 11.74 17.99
N VAL A 56 24.13 12.69 18.94
CA VAL A 56 22.90 13.29 19.50
C VAL A 56 22.13 14.08 18.43
N GLU A 57 22.82 14.76 17.53
CA GLU A 57 22.17 15.46 16.40
C GLU A 57 21.54 14.48 15.40
N GLU A 58 22.12 13.32 15.14
CA GLU A 58 21.53 12.25 14.33
C GLU A 58 20.20 11.75 14.93
N TYR A 59 20.15 11.52 16.24
CA TYR A 59 18.92 11.15 16.95
C TYR A 59 17.87 12.26 16.90
N ARG A 60 18.30 13.52 17.02
CA ARG A 60 17.39 14.68 16.91
C ARG A 60 16.81 14.79 15.51
N PHE A 61 17.65 14.71 14.49
CA PHE A 61 17.23 14.74 13.08
C PHE A 61 16.23 13.62 12.79
N SER A 62 16.56 12.38 13.16
CA SER A 62 15.66 11.23 13.01
C SER A 62 14.30 11.47 13.66
N LYS A 63 14.28 12.11 14.85
CA LYS A 63 13.04 12.44 15.53
C LYS A 63 12.22 13.52 14.82
N LEU A 64 12.87 14.49 14.18
CA LEU A 64 12.21 15.52 13.37
C LEU A 64 11.60 14.93 12.09
N VAL A 65 12.33 14.05 11.40
CA VAL A 65 11.81 13.26 10.28
C VAL A 65 10.58 12.46 10.72
N GLN A 66 10.65 11.81 11.88
CA GLN A 66 9.50 11.08 12.41
C GLN A 66 8.29 12.00 12.67
N LYS A 67 8.50 13.22 13.16
CA LYS A 67 7.40 14.19 13.38
C LYS A 67 6.75 14.64 12.07
N ILE A 68 7.52 14.77 10.97
CA ILE A 68 6.99 15.05 9.63
C ILE A 68 6.17 13.85 9.14
N ARG A 69 6.68 12.63 9.32
CA ARG A 69 5.94 11.41 8.95
C ARG A 69 4.68 11.21 9.79
N ASP A 70 4.71 11.53 11.08
CA ASP A 70 3.54 11.52 11.95
C ASP A 70 2.52 12.64 11.57
N ALA A 71 2.95 13.65 10.80
CA ALA A 71 2.09 14.71 10.26
C ALA A 71 1.30 14.26 9.03
N GLN A 72 1.79 13.23 8.34
CA GLN A 72 1.24 12.67 7.10
C GLN A 72 -0.25 12.40 7.22
N ASP A 73 -0.74 11.96 8.37
CA ASP A 73 -2.14 11.60 8.56
C ASP A 73 -3.04 12.78 8.42
N TYR A 74 -2.71 13.83 9.18
CA TYR A 74 -3.53 15.01 9.21
C TYR A 74 -3.61 15.63 7.82
N PHE A 75 -2.48 15.65 7.12
CA PHE A 75 -2.38 16.22 5.79
C PHE A 75 -3.06 15.36 4.72
N LEU A 76 -2.74 14.06 4.61
CA LEU A 76 -3.31 13.19 3.57
C LEU A 76 -4.80 12.89 3.78
N THR A 77 -5.30 12.91 5.02
CA THR A 77 -6.73 12.70 5.31
C THR A 77 -7.52 14.00 5.43
N ARG A 78 -6.93 15.13 4.98
CA ARG A 78 -7.59 16.46 4.93
C ARG A 78 -8.15 16.92 6.28
N GLN A 79 -7.43 16.62 7.37
CA GLN A 79 -7.75 17.09 8.72
C GLN A 79 -7.05 18.43 9.05
N VAL A 80 -6.35 19.03 8.09
CA VAL A 80 -5.78 20.38 8.21
C VAL A 80 -6.74 21.38 7.56
N THR A 81 -7.06 22.45 8.27
CA THR A 81 -7.82 23.59 7.76
C THR A 81 -7.05 24.86 8.03
N ILE A 82 -6.75 25.63 7.00
CA ILE A 82 -6.16 26.96 7.13
C ILE A 82 -7.32 27.96 7.32
N ASP A 83 -7.49 28.47 8.53
CA ASP A 83 -8.55 29.44 8.85
C ASP A 83 -8.13 30.86 8.41
N HIS A 84 -6.84 31.18 8.50
CA HIS A 84 -6.27 32.44 8.05
C HIS A 84 -4.81 32.25 7.62
N ALA A 85 -4.42 32.87 6.51
CA ALA A 85 -3.03 32.97 6.08
C ALA A 85 -2.81 34.34 5.42
N GLY A 86 -2.22 35.28 6.16
CA GLY A 86 -1.96 36.64 5.68
C GLY A 86 -1.37 37.55 6.76
N HIS A 87 -0.79 38.69 6.37
CA HIS A 87 -0.24 39.71 7.29
C HIS A 87 0.73 39.17 8.37
N GLY A 88 1.54 38.16 8.03
CA GLY A 88 2.45 37.52 8.98
C GLY A 88 1.76 36.69 10.06
N LEU A 89 0.50 36.32 9.89
CA LEU A 89 -0.24 35.44 10.79
C LEU A 89 -0.84 34.27 10.00
N ILE A 90 -0.65 33.08 10.54
CA ILE A 90 -1.27 31.86 10.05
C ILE A 90 -2.01 31.23 11.23
N GLN A 91 -3.31 31.02 11.05
CA GLN A 91 -4.14 30.28 11.99
C GLN A 91 -4.70 29.06 11.27
N ALA A 92 -4.48 27.90 11.87
CA ALA A 92 -4.91 26.63 11.32
C ALA A 92 -5.49 25.72 12.40
N ARG A 93 -6.32 24.78 11.96
CA ARG A 93 -6.81 23.67 12.79
C ARG A 93 -6.33 22.36 12.21
N VAL A 94 -5.75 21.52 13.05
CA VAL A 94 -5.27 20.18 12.71
C VAL A 94 -6.03 19.19 13.57
N ALA A 95 -6.99 18.45 13.01
CA ALA A 95 -7.85 17.52 13.76
C ALA A 95 -8.45 18.11 15.06
N GLY A 96 -8.83 19.38 15.00
CA GLY A 96 -9.40 20.11 16.15
C GLY A 96 -8.38 20.71 17.12
N TYR A 97 -7.07 20.58 16.88
CA TYR A 97 -6.01 21.32 17.58
C TYR A 97 -5.73 22.64 16.87
N THR A 98 -5.76 23.75 17.60
CA THR A 98 -5.40 25.07 17.06
C THR A 98 -3.88 25.20 16.94
N VAL A 99 -3.41 25.66 15.78
CA VAL A 99 -2.03 26.00 15.49
C VAL A 99 -1.97 27.46 15.06
N VAL A 100 -1.06 28.22 15.67
CA VAL A 100 -0.80 29.61 15.34
C VAL A 100 0.67 29.76 14.98
N ILE A 101 0.94 30.34 13.81
CA ILE A 101 2.29 30.68 13.36
C ILE A 101 2.29 32.18 13.06
N THR A 102 3.26 32.91 13.60
CA THR A 102 3.46 34.33 13.31
C THR A 102 4.81 34.52 12.64
N HIS A 103 4.89 35.41 11.65
CA HIS A 103 6.11 35.81 10.97
C HIS A 103 6.92 34.62 10.42
N LEU A 104 6.25 33.71 9.71
CA LEU A 104 6.92 32.61 8.99
C LEU A 104 7.96 33.19 8.01
N GLY A 105 9.19 32.70 8.09
CA GLY A 105 10.34 33.10 7.28
C GLY A 105 11.10 34.34 7.79
N ASP A 106 10.76 34.87 8.97
CA ASP A 106 11.32 36.12 9.50
C ASP A 106 11.89 35.93 10.93
N GLU A 107 12.69 36.89 11.40
CA GLU A 107 13.32 36.91 12.73
C GLU A 107 12.29 37.02 13.87
N LEU A 108 11.12 37.59 13.58
CA LEU A 108 9.99 37.69 14.54
C LEU A 108 9.16 36.41 14.63
N PHE A 109 9.65 35.31 14.04
CA PHE A 109 8.94 34.04 13.98
C PHE A 109 8.51 33.55 15.36
N SER A 110 7.25 33.11 15.44
CA SER A 110 6.78 32.32 16.58
C SER A 110 5.82 31.24 16.14
N TYR A 111 5.82 30.14 16.88
CA TYR A 111 4.94 29.00 16.67
C TYR A 111 4.32 28.60 18.00
N GLN A 112 3.00 28.37 17.98
CA GLN A 112 2.25 27.85 19.11
C GLN A 112 1.27 26.77 18.65
N CYS A 113 1.20 25.69 19.43
CA CYS A 113 0.17 24.67 19.29
C CYS A 113 -0.75 24.65 20.52
N ASP A 114 -1.94 24.10 20.31
CA ASP A 114 -2.96 23.84 21.33
C ASP A 114 -2.40 23.21 22.61
N SER A 115 -2.91 23.64 23.77
CA SER A 115 -2.44 23.15 25.07
C SER A 115 -2.75 21.68 25.33
N ARG A 116 -3.72 21.10 24.62
CA ARG A 116 -4.06 19.66 24.67
C ARG A 116 -3.04 18.79 23.94
N CYS A 117 -2.15 19.37 23.14
CA CYS A 117 -1.10 18.62 22.45
C CYS A 117 0.03 18.28 23.44
N ASN A 118 0.08 17.01 23.88
CA ASN A 118 1.12 16.52 24.79
C ASN A 118 2.54 16.71 24.22
N ASP A 119 2.74 16.49 22.91
CA ASP A 119 4.04 16.67 22.26
C ASP A 119 4.48 18.14 22.31
N TRP A 120 3.55 19.09 22.10
CA TRP A 120 3.81 20.51 22.29
C TRP A 120 4.14 20.86 23.74
N GLN A 121 3.29 20.45 24.70
CA GLN A 121 3.46 20.77 26.11
C GLN A 121 4.79 20.27 26.68
N TYR A 122 5.14 19.01 26.39
CA TYR A 122 6.26 18.35 27.05
C TYR A 122 7.56 18.36 26.25
N GLN A 123 7.49 18.47 24.92
CA GLN A 123 8.69 18.39 24.08
C GLN A 123 9.06 19.72 23.43
N VAL A 124 8.08 20.50 22.97
CA VAL A 124 8.36 21.75 22.25
C VAL A 124 8.49 22.93 23.20
N LYS A 125 7.48 23.16 24.04
CA LYS A 125 7.51 24.23 25.06
C LYS A 125 8.66 24.05 26.06
N GLY A 126 9.07 22.80 26.30
CA GLY A 126 10.27 22.46 27.09
C GLY A 126 11.61 22.64 26.37
N GLY A 127 11.60 23.10 25.11
CA GLY A 127 12.80 23.39 24.31
C GLY A 127 13.56 22.17 23.81
N ARG A 128 12.96 20.97 23.83
CA ARG A 128 13.64 19.73 23.43
C ARG A 128 13.63 19.50 21.93
N TYR A 129 12.53 19.86 21.26
CA TYR A 129 12.43 19.88 19.80
C TYR A 129 11.75 21.18 19.35
N PRO A 130 12.08 21.69 18.15
CA PRO A 130 11.51 22.93 17.62
C PRO A 130 10.00 22.88 17.36
N PHE A 131 9.43 21.70 17.06
CA PHE A 131 8.03 21.57 16.70
C PHE A 131 7.39 20.23 17.06
N CYS A 132 6.05 20.21 17.10
CA CYS A 132 5.24 18.99 17.20
C CYS A 132 4.71 18.62 15.81
N LYS A 133 4.17 17.41 15.63
CA LYS A 133 3.66 16.92 14.32
C LYS A 133 2.58 17.78 13.66
N HIS A 134 1.89 18.67 14.40
CA HIS A 134 0.88 19.55 13.80
C HIS A 134 1.51 20.68 12.99
N TYR A 135 2.72 21.14 13.34
CA TYR A 135 3.43 22.16 12.57
C TYR A 135 3.76 21.72 11.13
N PRO A 136 4.49 20.60 10.89
CA PRO A 136 4.71 20.09 9.54
C PRO A 136 3.41 19.82 8.79
N ALA A 137 2.32 19.42 9.45
CA ALA A 137 1.03 19.25 8.78
C ALA A 137 0.48 20.58 8.22
N VAL A 138 0.60 21.68 8.98
CA VAL A 138 0.21 23.02 8.53
C VAL A 138 1.13 23.51 7.42
N ILE A 139 2.44 23.37 7.55
CA ILE A 139 3.39 23.78 6.50
C ILE A 139 3.14 23.00 5.21
N ALA A 140 2.91 21.68 5.28
CA ALA A 140 2.55 20.88 4.11
C ALA A 140 1.27 21.38 3.42
N GLU A 141 0.23 21.75 4.20
CA GLU A 141 -1.01 22.33 3.65
C GLU A 141 -0.79 23.67 2.99
N LEU A 142 0.02 24.55 3.59
CA LEU A 142 0.36 25.85 3.01
C LEU A 142 1.09 25.71 1.68
N ILE A 143 2.06 24.78 1.60
CA ILE A 143 2.78 24.48 0.35
C ILE A 143 1.84 23.89 -0.69
N PHE A 144 0.98 22.93 -0.29
CA PHE A 144 0.04 22.29 -1.19
C PHE A 144 -0.97 23.29 -1.77
N ALA A 145 -1.48 24.20 -0.95
CA ALA A 145 -2.41 25.26 -1.34
C ALA A 145 -1.74 26.44 -2.08
N GLY A 146 -0.41 26.45 -2.18
CA GLY A 146 0.35 27.51 -2.87
C GLY A 146 0.47 28.81 -2.08
N HIS A 147 0.27 28.77 -0.76
CA HIS A 147 0.50 29.92 0.12
C HIS A 147 1.97 30.15 0.46
N VAL A 148 2.81 29.11 0.31
CA VAL A 148 4.25 29.13 0.62
C VAL A 148 4.98 28.34 -0.47
N ASP A 149 6.08 28.88 -0.98
CA ASP A 149 6.99 28.17 -1.90
C ASP A 149 8.31 27.84 -1.17
N PRO A 150 8.59 26.55 -0.87
CA PRO A 150 9.79 26.13 -0.15
C PRO A 150 11.10 26.40 -0.90
N LYS A 151 11.05 26.83 -2.18
CA LYS A 151 12.23 27.25 -2.93
C LYS A 151 12.63 28.70 -2.66
N THR A 152 11.68 29.55 -2.28
CA THR A 152 11.89 30.98 -2.09
C THR A 152 11.70 31.42 -0.65
N ASP A 153 10.88 30.70 0.11
CA ASP A 153 10.46 31.08 1.45
C ASP A 153 11.20 30.23 2.50
N ASP A 154 11.67 30.87 3.57
CA ASP A 154 12.19 30.16 4.75
C ASP A 154 11.01 29.60 5.56
N LEU A 155 11.04 28.29 5.82
CA LEU A 155 9.99 27.59 6.55
C LEU A 155 10.18 27.60 8.07
N ASN A 156 11.27 28.17 8.59
CA ASN A 156 11.77 28.09 9.98
C ASN A 156 11.85 26.65 10.52
N TYR A 157 12.97 26.31 11.19
CA TYR A 157 13.23 24.96 11.74
C TYR A 157 13.36 23.80 10.73
N PHE A 158 13.07 24.01 9.44
CA PHE A 158 13.31 23.02 8.39
C PHE A 158 14.67 23.23 7.76
N THR A 159 15.60 22.31 7.99
CA THR A 159 16.82 22.20 7.18
C THR A 159 16.46 21.66 5.78
N PRO A 160 17.32 21.81 4.76
CA PRO A 160 17.05 21.29 3.42
C PRO A 160 16.61 19.81 3.41
N ALA A 161 17.27 18.97 4.20
CA ALA A 161 16.89 17.55 4.32
C ALA A 161 15.49 17.33 4.93
N LEU A 162 15.04 18.19 5.86
CA LEU A 162 13.67 18.13 6.37
C LEU A 162 12.66 18.68 5.37
N VAL A 163 13.04 19.66 4.55
CA VAL A 163 12.22 20.15 3.44
C VAL A 163 11.98 19.03 2.42
N ASP A 164 13.02 18.24 2.10
CA ASP A 164 12.88 17.11 1.18
C ASP A 164 11.87 16.06 1.69
N GLU A 165 11.94 15.71 2.98
CA GLU A 165 10.96 14.81 3.62
C GLU A 165 9.53 15.40 3.62
N LEU A 166 9.39 16.71 3.85
CA LEU A 166 8.11 17.39 3.79
C LEU A 166 7.55 17.42 2.36
N MET A 167 8.40 17.66 1.37
CA MET A 167 8.02 17.69 -0.04
C MET A 167 7.62 16.31 -0.56
N ALA A 168 8.27 15.25 -0.10
CA ALA A 168 7.84 13.88 -0.38
C ALA A 168 6.39 13.63 0.08
N LEU A 169 6.00 14.20 1.22
CA LEU A 169 4.62 14.16 1.72
C LEU A 169 3.64 14.98 0.84
N VAL A 170 4.02 16.20 0.47
CA VAL A 170 3.19 17.07 -0.41
C VAL A 170 2.97 16.41 -1.78
N GLU A 171 4.03 15.90 -2.38
CA GLU A 171 3.96 15.21 -3.68
C GLU A 171 3.13 13.93 -3.61
N LYS A 172 3.15 13.22 -2.48
CA LYS A 172 2.28 12.06 -2.26
C LYS A 172 0.79 12.45 -2.37
N ARG A 173 0.37 13.58 -1.78
CA ARG A 173 -1.02 14.07 -1.92
C ARG A 173 -1.32 14.52 -3.35
N ARG A 174 -0.40 15.25 -3.99
CA ARG A 174 -0.55 15.66 -5.41
C ARG A 174 -0.76 14.47 -6.33
N LYS A 175 -0.06 13.36 -6.09
CA LYS A 175 -0.26 12.08 -6.81
C LYS A 175 -1.62 11.46 -6.53
N GLN A 176 -2.03 11.38 -5.26
CA GLN A 176 -3.35 10.85 -4.88
C GLN A 176 -4.51 11.66 -5.45
N GLU A 177 -4.35 12.97 -5.61
CA GLU A 177 -5.38 13.88 -6.16
C GLU A 177 -5.29 14.06 -7.68
N GLY A 178 -4.35 13.39 -8.36
CA GLY A 178 -4.18 13.52 -9.82
C GLY A 178 -3.68 14.89 -10.29
N VAL A 179 -3.13 15.71 -9.39
CA VAL A 179 -2.60 17.06 -9.67
C VAL A 179 -1.16 17.00 -10.21
N SER A 180 -0.43 15.92 -9.92
CA SER A 180 0.96 15.76 -10.35
C SER A 180 1.07 15.32 -11.81
N THR A 181 1.97 15.95 -12.57
CA THR A 181 2.32 15.62 -13.95
C THR A 181 3.53 14.68 -14.07
N LEU A 182 4.11 14.19 -12.96
CA LEU A 182 5.40 13.48 -12.93
C LEU A 182 5.37 12.05 -12.33
N ARG A 183 6.09 11.15 -13.05
CA ARG A 183 6.53 9.76 -12.83
C ARG A 183 5.63 8.84 -11.97
N GLY A 184 5.26 7.71 -12.59
CA GLY A 184 4.47 6.61 -12.01
C GLY A 184 5.03 6.02 -10.72
N ARG A 185 4.40 4.94 -10.22
CA ARG A 185 4.83 4.26 -8.99
C ARG A 185 6.29 3.78 -9.13
N ASP A 186 7.13 4.04 -8.14
CA ASP A 186 8.53 3.63 -8.13
C ASP A 186 8.66 2.16 -7.67
N ILE A 187 8.04 1.27 -8.45
CA ILE A 187 7.87 -0.16 -8.12
C ILE A 187 9.22 -0.85 -7.95
N GLU A 188 10.16 -0.60 -8.87
CA GLU A 188 11.49 -1.23 -8.87
C GLU A 188 12.26 -0.89 -7.60
N ARG A 189 12.34 0.40 -7.25
CA ARG A 189 13.04 0.83 -6.05
C ARG A 189 12.40 0.27 -4.77
N THR A 190 11.07 0.29 -4.68
CA THR A 190 10.38 -0.29 -3.51
C THR A 190 10.66 -1.79 -3.41
N LEU A 191 10.60 -2.52 -4.52
CA LEU A 191 10.89 -3.95 -4.55
C LEU A 191 12.34 -4.26 -4.13
N ASP A 192 13.31 -3.48 -4.61
CA ASP A 192 14.72 -3.65 -4.27
C ASP A 192 14.98 -3.34 -2.78
N GLN A 193 14.30 -2.33 -2.23
CA GLN A 193 14.35 -2.03 -0.80
C GLN A 193 13.78 -3.17 0.04
N LEU A 194 12.64 -3.74 -0.36
CA LEU A 194 12.05 -4.89 0.32
C LEU A 194 12.99 -6.10 0.28
N LYS A 195 13.56 -6.42 -0.87
CA LYS A 195 14.53 -7.53 -1.01
C LYS A 195 15.75 -7.35 -0.10
N ALA A 196 16.24 -6.12 0.05
CA ALA A 196 17.44 -5.83 0.83
C ALA A 196 17.20 -5.91 2.34
N ASP A 197 16.12 -5.28 2.82
CA ASP A 197 16.02 -4.93 4.25
C ASP A 197 14.84 -5.57 4.99
N PHE A 198 13.81 -6.06 4.27
CA PHE A 198 12.53 -6.44 4.87
C PHE A 198 12.67 -7.50 5.98
N LEU A 199 13.45 -8.55 5.72
CA LEU A 199 13.64 -9.65 6.69
C LEU A 199 14.46 -9.22 7.90
N ALA A 200 15.48 -8.38 7.70
CA ALA A 200 16.30 -7.86 8.79
C ALA A 200 15.48 -6.92 9.69
N ILE A 201 14.66 -6.06 9.10
CA ILE A 201 13.72 -5.19 9.83
C ILE A 201 12.69 -6.03 10.61
N ALA A 202 12.13 -7.08 10.01
CA ALA A 202 11.21 -8.00 10.68
C ALA A 202 11.87 -8.63 11.94
N GLN A 203 13.17 -8.90 11.89
CA GLN A 203 13.97 -9.45 12.99
C GLN A 203 14.52 -8.39 13.96
N GLN A 204 13.93 -7.19 13.99
CA GLN A 204 14.30 -6.10 14.89
C GLN A 204 15.72 -5.54 14.68
N ASN A 205 16.21 -5.50 13.44
CA ASN A 205 17.48 -4.83 13.14
C ASN A 205 17.35 -3.30 13.29
N ALA A 206 17.65 -2.81 14.50
CA ALA A 206 17.59 -1.39 14.85
C ALA A 206 18.59 -0.54 14.06
N GLY A 207 19.75 -1.09 13.69
CA GLY A 207 20.76 -0.37 12.91
C GLY A 207 20.22 0.04 11.54
N ILE A 208 19.68 -0.91 10.78
CA ILE A 208 19.08 -0.63 9.46
C ILE A 208 17.89 0.34 9.60
N ALA A 209 16.99 0.08 10.55
CA ALA A 209 15.81 0.92 10.78
C ALA A 209 16.20 2.39 11.08
N ARG A 210 17.23 2.59 11.90
CA ARG A 210 17.69 3.92 12.31
C ARG A 210 18.50 4.61 11.21
N ASP A 211 19.55 3.94 10.73
CA ASP A 211 20.57 4.54 9.88
C ASP A 211 20.02 4.82 8.47
N LYS A 212 19.19 3.92 7.93
CA LYS A 212 18.63 4.03 6.57
C LYS A 212 17.23 4.66 6.55
N TYR A 213 16.39 4.33 7.53
CA TYR A 213 14.98 4.71 7.52
C TYR A 213 14.62 5.78 8.55
N HIS A 214 15.52 6.12 9.49
CA HIS A 214 15.25 7.07 10.58
C HIS A 214 14.03 6.71 11.45
N ASP A 215 13.73 5.41 11.58
CA ASP A 215 12.58 4.90 12.34
C ASP A 215 12.99 3.74 13.27
N VAL A 216 12.03 3.19 14.01
CA VAL A 216 12.19 1.95 14.80
C VAL A 216 11.76 0.73 13.98
N PRO A 217 12.30 -0.48 14.24
CA PRO A 217 11.99 -1.66 13.46
C PRO A 217 10.51 -1.98 13.35
N GLU A 218 9.73 -1.81 14.42
CA GLU A 218 8.29 -2.09 14.42
C GLU A 218 7.55 -1.22 13.40
N ARG A 219 7.75 0.09 13.46
CA ARG A 219 7.08 1.04 12.55
C ARG A 219 7.56 0.88 11.11
N GLN A 220 8.85 0.65 10.92
CA GLN A 220 9.39 0.42 9.58
C GLN A 220 8.88 -0.89 9.00
N PHE A 221 8.69 -1.93 9.82
CA PHE A 221 8.12 -3.19 9.38
C PHE A 221 6.65 -3.03 8.97
N GLU A 222 5.83 -2.33 9.76
CA GLU A 222 4.44 -2.00 9.42
C GLU A 222 4.36 -1.29 8.06
N ARG A 223 5.23 -0.29 7.83
CA ARG A 223 5.32 0.43 6.54
C ARG A 223 5.71 -0.49 5.39
N MET A 224 6.71 -1.35 5.56
CA MET A 224 7.13 -2.27 4.51
C MET A 224 6.06 -3.33 4.21
N VAL A 225 5.28 -3.76 5.22
CA VAL A 225 4.12 -4.64 5.00
C VAL A 225 3.06 -3.91 4.18
N GLU A 226 2.77 -2.63 4.46
CA GLU A 226 1.89 -1.81 3.62
C GLU A 226 2.40 -1.72 2.17
N GLU A 227 3.70 -1.48 1.98
CA GLU A 227 4.33 -1.45 0.65
C GLU A 227 4.20 -2.79 -0.08
N CYS A 228 4.36 -3.93 0.61
CA CYS A 228 4.12 -5.25 0.03
C CYS A 228 2.68 -5.39 -0.52
N PHE A 229 1.67 -4.98 0.26
CA PHE A 229 0.27 -5.04 -0.18
C PHE A 229 -0.03 -4.09 -1.35
N GLN A 230 0.55 -2.89 -1.34
CA GLN A 230 0.47 -1.98 -2.49
C GLN A 230 1.15 -2.56 -3.73
N LEU A 231 2.24 -3.33 -3.54
CA LEU A 231 2.89 -4.05 -4.63
C LEU A 231 2.08 -5.24 -5.14
N LEU A 232 1.06 -5.68 -4.40
CA LEU A 232 0.07 -6.68 -4.82
C LEU A 232 -1.23 -6.02 -5.32
N GLU A 233 -1.18 -4.72 -5.62
CA GLU A 233 -2.31 -3.92 -6.12
C GLU A 233 -3.48 -3.77 -5.14
N PHE A 234 -3.27 -4.01 -3.84
CA PHE A 234 -4.29 -3.71 -2.83
C PHE A 234 -4.33 -2.21 -2.54
N ASP A 235 -5.55 -1.69 -2.37
CA ASP A 235 -5.73 -0.42 -1.69
C ASP A 235 -5.45 -0.62 -0.20
N THR A 236 -4.62 0.26 0.38
CA THR A 236 -4.19 0.15 1.77
C THR A 236 -4.64 1.32 2.62
N ILE A 237 -5.06 1.03 3.85
CA ILE A 237 -5.30 2.02 4.89
C ILE A 237 -4.44 1.63 6.09
N GLY A 238 -3.32 2.30 6.32
CA GLY A 238 -2.55 2.14 7.56
C GLY A 238 -3.26 2.79 8.76
N ARG A 239 -3.25 2.13 9.92
CA ARG A 239 -3.70 2.74 11.18
C ARG A 239 -2.56 3.54 11.78
N ARG A 240 -2.85 4.77 12.18
CA ARG A 240 -1.80 5.70 12.59
C ARG A 240 -2.12 6.46 13.89
N LYS A 241 -3.20 6.07 14.58
CA LYS A 241 -3.55 6.45 15.98
C LYS A 241 -3.31 5.26 16.93
N GLU A 242 -3.05 5.55 18.22
CA GLU A 242 -2.72 4.58 19.30
C GLU A 242 -3.54 3.28 19.28
N GLN A 243 -2.87 2.21 19.78
CA GLN A 243 -3.26 0.78 19.91
C GLN A 243 -4.38 0.29 18.99
N GLY A 244 -4.09 -0.68 18.12
CA GLY A 244 -5.07 -1.29 17.22
C GLY A 244 -4.41 -2.18 16.18
N TRP A 245 -5.18 -2.50 15.13
CA TRP A 245 -4.69 -3.10 13.88
C TRP A 245 -3.66 -2.19 13.20
N ASP A 246 -2.73 -2.75 12.44
CA ASP A 246 -1.65 -1.96 11.81
C ASP A 246 -2.04 -1.49 10.40
N LEU A 247 -2.71 -2.35 9.63
CA LEU A 247 -3.08 -2.09 8.23
C LEU A 247 -4.45 -2.72 7.88
N LEU A 248 -5.24 -2.06 7.03
CA LEU A 248 -6.31 -2.69 6.26
C LEU A 248 -5.87 -2.81 4.81
N ALA A 249 -5.94 -4.02 4.26
CA ALA A 249 -5.80 -4.26 2.82
C ALA A 249 -7.18 -4.53 2.22
N LEU A 250 -7.54 -3.79 1.17
CA LEU A 250 -8.84 -3.86 0.52
C LEU A 250 -8.70 -4.57 -0.82
N GLY A 251 -9.31 -5.75 -0.95
CA GLY A 251 -9.41 -6.49 -2.21
C GLY A 251 -10.48 -5.89 -3.10
N THR A 252 -10.32 -4.62 -3.51
CA THR A 252 -11.32 -3.86 -4.28
C THR A 252 -11.54 -4.41 -5.68
N LEU A 253 -10.55 -5.13 -6.21
CA LEU A 253 -10.62 -5.80 -7.51
C LEU A 253 -11.28 -7.18 -7.42
N ALA A 254 -11.61 -7.71 -6.24
CA ALA A 254 -12.34 -8.97 -6.08
C ALA A 254 -13.86 -8.77 -6.16
N VAL A 255 -14.58 -9.79 -6.61
CA VAL A 255 -16.05 -9.81 -6.63
C VAL A 255 -16.57 -11.02 -5.84
N PRO A 256 -17.21 -10.83 -4.67
CA PRO A 256 -17.41 -9.55 -3.97
C PRO A 256 -16.10 -9.02 -3.33
N PRO A 257 -16.00 -7.70 -3.09
CA PRO A 257 -14.86 -7.13 -2.38
C PRO A 257 -14.70 -7.70 -0.96
N TYR A 258 -13.49 -7.62 -0.44
CA TYR A 258 -13.18 -8.01 0.94
C TYR A 258 -12.14 -7.09 1.58
N ILE A 259 -12.11 -7.11 2.92
CA ILE A 259 -11.19 -6.36 3.78
C ILE A 259 -10.42 -7.37 4.62
N VAL A 260 -9.10 -7.27 4.56
CA VAL A 260 -8.17 -8.00 5.42
C VAL A 260 -7.66 -7.05 6.49
N VAL A 261 -7.87 -7.39 7.76
CA VAL A 261 -7.28 -6.70 8.90
C VAL A 261 -5.90 -7.29 9.14
N VAL A 262 -4.85 -6.49 8.96
CA VAL A 262 -3.46 -6.93 9.03
C VAL A 262 -2.81 -6.39 10.31
N GLU A 263 -2.10 -7.27 11.00
CA GLU A 263 -1.31 -6.96 12.19
C GLU A 263 0.13 -7.45 11.94
N ALA A 264 1.09 -6.53 11.96
CA ALA A 264 2.50 -6.79 11.73
C ALA A 264 3.25 -6.84 13.07
N LYS A 265 4.10 -7.86 13.28
CA LYS A 265 4.87 -8.03 14.50
C LYS A 265 6.31 -8.42 14.19
N THR A 266 7.25 -7.76 14.84
CA THR A 266 8.67 -8.07 14.76
C THR A 266 9.08 -9.06 15.86
N ALA A 267 10.16 -9.81 15.65
CA ALA A 267 10.68 -10.74 16.64
C ALA A 267 12.19 -10.98 16.45
N GLN A 268 13.00 -10.67 17.47
CA GLN A 268 14.45 -10.88 17.42
C GLN A 268 14.86 -12.36 17.21
N SER A 269 14.07 -13.30 17.71
CA SER A 269 14.31 -14.76 17.54
C SER A 269 14.03 -15.26 16.12
N GLY A 270 13.44 -14.43 15.25
CA GLY A 270 12.92 -14.87 13.96
C GLY A 270 11.60 -15.65 14.04
N VAL A 271 11.05 -15.87 15.25
CA VAL A 271 9.77 -16.56 15.46
C VAL A 271 8.92 -15.81 16.47
N TYR A 272 7.71 -15.44 16.08
CA TYR A 272 6.75 -14.78 16.94
C TYR A 272 5.92 -15.79 17.75
N ASP A 273 6.52 -16.33 18.81
CA ASP A 273 5.90 -17.33 19.69
C ASP A 273 4.92 -16.75 20.73
N TYR A 274 4.90 -15.42 20.87
CA TYR A 274 4.07 -14.70 21.84
C TYR A 274 2.58 -15.02 21.68
N VAL A 275 2.12 -15.19 20.43
CA VAL A 275 0.72 -15.48 20.09
C VAL A 275 0.23 -16.81 20.71
N VAL A 276 1.10 -17.81 20.82
CA VAL A 276 0.76 -19.12 21.40
C VAL A 276 0.92 -19.10 22.92
N ARG A 277 1.86 -18.32 23.45
CA ARG A 277 2.14 -18.24 24.89
C ARG A 277 1.13 -17.40 25.69
N ASN A 278 0.36 -16.54 25.02
CA ASN A 278 -0.52 -15.58 25.68
C ASN A 278 -1.96 -15.70 25.14
N PRO A 279 -2.84 -16.46 25.81
CA PRO A 279 -4.23 -16.66 25.38
C PRO A 279 -5.02 -15.35 25.22
N ASP A 280 -4.75 -14.35 26.05
CA ASP A 280 -5.39 -13.03 26.00
C ASP A 280 -5.07 -12.25 24.72
N TYR A 281 -4.03 -12.66 23.98
CA TYR A 281 -3.68 -12.01 22.73
C TYR A 281 -4.79 -12.17 21.68
N LEU A 282 -5.48 -13.31 21.62
CA LEU A 282 -6.63 -13.48 20.71
C LEU A 282 -7.79 -12.53 21.00
N ILE A 283 -8.02 -12.20 22.28
CA ILE A 283 -9.05 -11.22 22.68
C ILE A 283 -8.69 -9.84 22.11
N ARG A 284 -7.40 -9.49 22.15
CA ARG A 284 -6.90 -8.23 21.58
C ARG A 284 -7.10 -8.18 20.06
N LEU A 285 -6.69 -9.23 19.33
CA LEU A 285 -6.88 -9.32 17.89
C LEU A 285 -8.36 -9.27 17.50
N LYS A 286 -9.24 -9.91 18.28
CA LYS A 286 -10.70 -9.84 18.09
C LYS A 286 -11.17 -8.39 18.19
N SER A 287 -10.73 -7.65 19.21
CA SER A 287 -11.13 -6.25 19.38
C SER A 287 -10.69 -5.38 18.20
N TYR A 288 -9.49 -5.65 17.65
CA TYR A 288 -8.98 -4.95 16.47
C TYR A 288 -9.87 -5.18 15.24
N ALA A 289 -10.28 -6.42 14.99
CA ALA A 289 -11.09 -6.76 13.82
C ALA A 289 -12.56 -6.36 13.97
N VAL A 290 -13.15 -6.62 15.12
CA VAL A 290 -14.59 -6.47 15.34
C VAL A 290 -14.93 -5.05 15.81
N ASP A 291 -14.45 -4.68 16.99
CA ASP A 291 -14.88 -3.45 17.67
C ASP A 291 -14.36 -2.19 16.94
N MET A 292 -13.19 -2.31 16.31
CA MET A 292 -12.46 -1.18 15.76
C MET A 292 -12.56 -1.06 14.24
N VAL A 293 -12.96 -2.12 13.54
CA VAL A 293 -13.17 -2.10 12.08
C VAL A 293 -14.62 -2.47 11.77
N ARG A 294 -15.02 -3.74 11.96
CA ARG A 294 -16.32 -4.22 11.51
C ARG A 294 -17.50 -3.40 12.07
N GLU A 295 -17.52 -3.12 13.36
CA GLU A 295 -18.61 -2.35 13.99
C GLU A 295 -18.56 -0.84 13.67
N ARG A 296 -17.44 -0.36 13.13
CA ARG A 296 -17.28 1.05 12.70
C ARG A 296 -17.74 1.29 11.26
N LEU A 297 -17.81 0.24 10.45
CA LEU A 297 -18.31 0.30 9.08
C LEU A 297 -19.84 0.28 9.06
N PHE A 298 -20.45 0.77 7.98
CA PHE A 298 -21.92 0.85 7.82
C PHE A 298 -22.42 -0.10 6.73
N GLY A 299 -23.60 -0.69 6.92
CA GLY A 299 -24.25 -1.53 5.90
C GLY A 299 -23.36 -2.68 5.41
N ILE A 300 -23.36 -2.91 4.10
CA ILE A 300 -22.66 -4.02 3.43
C ILE A 300 -21.14 -4.02 3.66
N TYR A 301 -20.53 -2.86 3.95
CA TYR A 301 -19.10 -2.77 4.20
C TYR A 301 -18.66 -3.55 5.45
N ARG A 302 -19.59 -3.79 6.40
CA ARG A 302 -19.32 -4.66 7.56
C ARG A 302 -19.05 -6.09 7.13
N ASP A 303 -19.78 -6.56 6.12
CA ASP A 303 -19.71 -7.94 5.63
C ASP A 303 -18.46 -8.20 4.79
N TYR A 304 -17.79 -7.13 4.33
CA TYR A 304 -16.50 -7.24 3.65
C TYR A 304 -15.35 -7.55 4.63
N VAL A 305 -15.51 -7.33 5.93
CA VAL A 305 -14.47 -7.69 6.93
C VAL A 305 -14.47 -9.21 7.17
N LYS A 306 -13.70 -9.93 6.36
CA LYS A 306 -13.68 -11.40 6.32
C LYS A 306 -12.43 -12.03 6.92
N TYR A 307 -11.30 -11.33 6.87
CA TYR A 307 -9.99 -11.92 7.16
C TYR A 307 -9.20 -11.11 8.19
N PHE A 308 -8.48 -11.83 9.04
CA PHE A 308 -7.43 -11.30 9.89
C PHE A 308 -6.11 -11.98 9.52
N LEU A 309 -5.07 -11.19 9.30
CA LEU A 309 -3.76 -11.67 8.91
C LEU A 309 -2.70 -11.20 9.88
N LEU A 310 -2.02 -12.14 10.53
CA LEU A 310 -0.83 -11.85 11.32
C LEU A 310 0.41 -12.01 10.45
N VAL A 311 1.20 -10.94 10.33
CA VAL A 311 2.47 -10.93 9.59
C VAL A 311 3.63 -10.82 10.58
N ALA A 312 4.58 -11.74 10.53
CA ALA A 312 5.76 -11.74 11.42
C ALA A 312 6.94 -12.49 10.78
N PRO A 313 8.18 -12.40 11.31
CA PRO A 313 9.33 -13.13 10.75
C PRO A 313 9.08 -14.64 10.53
N GLY A 314 8.33 -15.25 11.44
CA GLY A 314 7.96 -16.65 11.41
C GLY A 314 7.00 -16.97 12.54
N PHE A 315 6.38 -18.15 12.48
CA PHE A 315 5.40 -18.60 13.47
C PHE A 315 5.67 -20.05 13.87
N PRO A 316 5.38 -20.45 15.12
CA PRO A 316 5.36 -21.86 15.49
C PRO A 316 4.19 -22.58 14.81
N GLU A 317 4.34 -23.87 14.50
CA GLU A 317 3.27 -24.67 13.88
C GLU A 317 1.96 -24.67 14.68
N ASP A 318 2.08 -24.58 16.01
CA ASP A 318 0.94 -24.56 16.92
C ASP A 318 0.04 -23.32 16.78
N ALA A 319 0.51 -22.26 16.11
CA ALA A 319 -0.29 -21.06 15.86
C ALA A 319 -1.61 -21.38 15.13
N ARG A 320 -1.63 -22.40 14.25
CA ARG A 320 -2.84 -22.83 13.53
C ARG A 320 -3.98 -23.26 14.44
N LYS A 321 -3.68 -23.71 15.67
CA LYS A 321 -4.69 -24.14 16.65
C LYS A 321 -5.58 -22.97 17.11
N LEU A 322 -5.12 -21.73 16.91
CA LEU A 322 -5.83 -20.52 17.33
C LEU A 322 -6.94 -20.09 16.35
N ALA A 323 -6.85 -20.49 15.07
CA ALA A 323 -7.77 -20.00 14.04
C ALA A 323 -9.24 -20.38 14.29
N PRO A 324 -9.59 -21.64 14.66
CA PRO A 324 -10.98 -22.01 14.95
C PRO A 324 -11.58 -21.21 16.12
N GLN A 325 -10.78 -20.98 17.17
CA GLN A 325 -11.19 -20.20 18.33
C GLN A 325 -11.43 -18.73 17.93
N PHE A 326 -10.52 -18.14 17.17
CA PHE A 326 -10.67 -16.77 16.69
C PHE A 326 -11.91 -16.59 15.82
N ARG A 327 -12.16 -17.51 14.87
CA ARG A 327 -13.34 -17.49 14.01
C ARG A 327 -14.64 -17.56 14.81
N HIS A 328 -14.67 -18.39 15.84
CA HIS A 328 -15.83 -18.47 16.74
C HIS A 328 -16.03 -17.14 17.51
N MET A 329 -14.96 -16.59 18.08
CA MET A 329 -15.00 -15.34 18.86
C MET A 329 -15.40 -14.11 18.04
N THR A 330 -15.09 -14.11 16.74
CA THR A 330 -15.37 -13.01 15.82
C THR A 330 -16.64 -13.20 15.00
N GLN A 331 -17.35 -14.32 15.15
CA GLN A 331 -18.52 -14.67 14.34
C GLN A 331 -18.21 -14.75 12.84
N GLY A 332 -17.08 -15.38 12.48
CA GLY A 332 -16.79 -15.75 11.09
C GLY A 332 -15.54 -15.13 10.44
N ILE A 333 -14.82 -14.22 11.11
CA ILE A 333 -13.56 -13.70 10.58
C ILE A 333 -12.49 -14.79 10.66
N ARG A 334 -11.86 -15.13 9.54
CA ARG A 334 -10.83 -16.18 9.47
C ARG A 334 -9.46 -15.60 9.79
N LEU A 335 -8.68 -16.31 10.62
CA LEU A 335 -7.33 -15.90 11.04
C LEU A 335 -6.28 -16.75 10.32
N SER A 336 -5.40 -16.10 9.56
CA SER A 336 -4.25 -16.74 8.92
C SER A 336 -2.94 -16.08 9.35
N PHE A 337 -1.83 -16.80 9.21
CA PHE A 337 -0.50 -16.35 9.62
C PHE A 337 0.41 -16.33 8.40
N LEU A 338 1.00 -15.18 8.09
CA LEU A 338 1.85 -15.00 6.92
C LEU A 338 3.28 -14.65 7.34
N PRO A 339 4.23 -15.61 7.27
CA PRO A 339 5.63 -15.32 7.53
C PRO A 339 6.16 -14.24 6.57
N ALA A 340 7.02 -13.35 7.07
CA ALA A 340 7.63 -12.28 6.28
C ALA A 340 8.41 -12.80 5.06
N PRO A 341 9.18 -13.90 5.13
CA PRO A 341 9.80 -14.49 3.94
C PRO A 341 8.79 -14.89 2.87
N VAL A 342 7.64 -15.43 3.27
CA VAL A 342 6.58 -15.88 2.37
C VAL A 342 5.87 -14.69 1.72
N LEU A 343 5.62 -13.62 2.47
CA LEU A 343 5.08 -12.37 1.89
C LEU A 343 6.05 -11.76 0.87
N LEU A 344 7.35 -11.74 1.19
CA LEU A 344 8.36 -11.25 0.26
C LEU A 344 8.42 -12.10 -1.02
N HIS A 345 8.40 -13.44 -0.88
CA HIS A 345 8.33 -14.37 -2.01
C HIS A 345 7.12 -14.10 -2.90
N LEU A 346 5.93 -13.97 -2.31
CA LEU A 346 4.70 -13.62 -3.02
C LEU A 346 4.83 -12.33 -3.83
N VAL A 347 5.35 -11.26 -3.21
CA VAL A 347 5.52 -9.96 -3.87
C VAL A 347 6.55 -10.03 -5.01
N VAL A 348 7.69 -10.69 -4.79
CA VAL A 348 8.73 -10.85 -5.80
C VAL A 348 8.22 -11.66 -6.99
N ARG A 349 7.52 -12.77 -6.73
CA ARG A 349 6.94 -13.61 -7.78
C ARG A 349 5.85 -12.86 -8.55
N TYR A 350 4.96 -12.14 -7.85
CA TYR A 350 3.92 -11.34 -8.49
C TYR A 350 4.48 -10.24 -9.38
N ARG A 351 5.56 -9.58 -8.96
CA ARG A 351 6.20 -8.53 -9.79
C ARG A 351 6.96 -9.09 -10.99
N ALA A 352 7.43 -10.33 -10.92
CA ALA A 352 7.99 -11.03 -12.08
C ALA A 352 6.90 -11.54 -13.04
N ASP A 353 5.77 -11.98 -12.48
CA ASP A 353 4.67 -12.63 -13.21
C ASP A 353 3.31 -12.22 -12.60
N PRO A 354 2.73 -11.08 -12.99
CA PRO A 354 1.54 -10.52 -12.33
C PRO A 354 0.26 -11.21 -12.82
N VAL A 355 0.17 -12.52 -12.63
CA VAL A 355 -0.97 -13.38 -13.03
C VAL A 355 -2.06 -13.49 -11.96
N LEU A 356 -1.73 -13.21 -10.70
CA LEU A 356 -2.66 -13.35 -9.57
C LEU A 356 -3.70 -12.22 -9.53
N THR A 357 -4.98 -12.58 -9.43
CA THR A 357 -6.07 -11.65 -9.12
C THR A 357 -6.34 -11.59 -7.61
N HIS A 358 -7.01 -10.53 -7.16
CA HIS A 358 -7.43 -10.42 -5.75
C HIS A 358 -8.38 -11.53 -5.33
N THR A 359 -9.16 -12.07 -6.27
CA THR A 359 -10.03 -13.25 -6.05
C THR A 359 -9.19 -14.46 -5.65
N LEU A 360 -8.11 -14.75 -6.38
CA LEU A 360 -7.22 -15.86 -6.05
C LEU A 360 -6.44 -15.61 -4.76
N LEU A 361 -5.95 -14.38 -4.54
CA LEU A 361 -5.23 -14.02 -3.32
C LEU A 361 -6.10 -14.18 -2.05
N GLU A 362 -7.43 -14.07 -2.16
CA GLU A 362 -8.37 -14.31 -1.06
C GLU A 362 -8.19 -15.71 -0.46
N GLN A 363 -7.82 -16.70 -1.28
CA GLN A 363 -7.63 -18.10 -0.85
C GLN A 363 -6.51 -18.24 0.20
N LEU A 364 -5.43 -17.45 0.09
CA LEU A 364 -4.34 -17.45 1.07
C LEU A 364 -4.83 -16.94 2.42
N PHE A 365 -5.60 -15.84 2.41
CA PHE A 365 -6.10 -15.20 3.63
C PHE A 365 -7.19 -16.04 4.30
N GLY A 366 -7.96 -16.81 3.53
CA GLY A 366 -9.00 -17.70 4.01
C GLY A 366 -8.54 -19.07 4.51
N SER A 367 -7.23 -19.36 4.51
CA SER A 367 -6.65 -20.69 4.73
C SER A 367 -6.61 -21.17 6.18
N GLU A 368 -6.75 -20.28 7.16
CA GLU A 368 -6.76 -20.59 8.60
C GLU A 368 -5.51 -21.33 9.12
N ARG A 369 -4.35 -21.08 8.51
CA ARG A 369 -3.07 -21.74 8.84
C ARG A 369 -1.87 -20.79 8.71
N VAL A 370 -0.68 -21.31 9.00
CA VAL A 370 0.59 -20.67 8.63
C VAL A 370 0.81 -20.92 7.14
N ILE A 371 0.84 -19.84 6.36
CA ILE A 371 1.01 -19.87 4.91
C ILE A 371 2.48 -20.15 4.59
N SER A 372 2.72 -21.06 3.65
CA SER A 372 4.04 -21.46 3.18
C SER A 372 4.33 -20.95 1.76
N GLU A 373 5.59 -20.98 1.34
CA GLU A 373 5.98 -20.67 -0.05
C GLU A 373 5.30 -21.63 -1.03
N ALA A 374 5.13 -22.91 -0.68
CA ALA A 374 4.44 -23.88 -1.52
C ALA A 374 2.96 -23.52 -1.76
N ASP A 375 2.30 -22.88 -0.78
CA ASP A 375 0.92 -22.40 -0.95
C ASP A 375 0.87 -21.22 -1.93
N VAL A 376 1.87 -20.34 -1.89
CA VAL A 376 2.03 -19.26 -2.87
C VAL A 376 2.26 -19.86 -4.25
N ASP A 377 3.19 -20.80 -4.37
CA ASP A 377 3.55 -21.38 -5.66
C ASP A 377 2.38 -22.10 -6.32
N SER A 378 1.63 -22.88 -5.55
CA SER A 378 0.40 -23.55 -6.00
C SER A 378 -0.65 -22.55 -6.49
N LEU A 379 -0.73 -21.37 -5.89
CA LEU A 379 -1.71 -20.34 -6.30
C LEU A 379 -1.36 -19.74 -7.66
N PHE A 380 -0.07 -19.57 -7.97
CA PHE A 380 0.36 -19.14 -9.30
C PHE A 380 0.06 -20.21 -10.36
N ASP A 381 0.26 -21.49 -10.03
CA ASP A 381 -0.07 -22.58 -10.95
C ASP A 381 -1.58 -22.60 -11.26
N GLU A 382 -2.42 -22.39 -10.23
CA GLU A 382 -3.87 -22.25 -10.39
C GLU A 382 -4.24 -21.02 -11.24
N ALA A 383 -3.54 -19.91 -11.05
CA ALA A 383 -3.78 -18.68 -11.80
C ALA A 383 -3.47 -18.82 -13.29
N HIS A 384 -2.35 -19.48 -13.64
CA HIS A 384 -2.01 -19.80 -15.02
C HIS A 384 -3.05 -20.73 -15.64
N TYR A 385 -3.45 -21.78 -14.92
CA TYR A 385 -4.51 -22.67 -15.39
C TYR A 385 -5.83 -21.94 -15.62
N ALA A 386 -6.22 -21.04 -14.71
CA ALA A 386 -7.42 -20.23 -14.83
C ALA A 386 -7.35 -19.27 -16.02
N LEU A 387 -6.20 -18.64 -16.25
CA LEU A 387 -5.96 -17.77 -17.40
C LEU A 387 -6.09 -18.54 -18.72
N ASP A 388 -5.46 -19.71 -18.83
CA ASP A 388 -5.54 -20.56 -20.03
C ASP A 388 -6.99 -21.00 -20.31
N GLN A 389 -7.74 -21.37 -19.28
CA GLN A 389 -9.15 -21.71 -19.39
C GLN A 389 -9.99 -20.51 -19.86
N MET A 390 -9.71 -19.31 -19.33
CA MET A 390 -10.40 -18.08 -19.73
C MET A 390 -10.11 -17.73 -21.19
N VAL A 391 -8.85 -17.81 -21.64
CA VAL A 391 -8.46 -17.61 -23.03
C VAL A 391 -9.14 -18.62 -23.94
N THR A 392 -9.12 -19.91 -23.58
CA THR A 392 -9.74 -20.98 -24.36
C THR A 392 -11.25 -20.75 -24.53
N ARG A 393 -11.95 -20.36 -23.47
CA ARG A 393 -13.38 -20.05 -23.53
C ARG A 393 -13.64 -18.84 -24.44
N ALA A 394 -12.86 -17.77 -24.27
CA ALA A 394 -13.01 -16.56 -25.06
C ALA A 394 -12.76 -16.80 -26.56
N ARG A 395 -11.73 -17.60 -26.91
CA ARG A 395 -11.46 -18.06 -28.29
C ARG A 395 -12.64 -18.85 -28.86
N LYS A 396 -13.14 -19.83 -28.10
CA LYS A 396 -14.29 -20.66 -28.51
C LYS A 396 -15.55 -19.83 -28.72
N ASP A 397 -15.81 -18.86 -27.84
CA ASP A 397 -16.96 -17.96 -27.95
C ASP A 397 -16.84 -17.05 -29.18
N LEU A 398 -15.65 -16.50 -29.45
CA LEU A 398 -15.36 -15.73 -30.66
C LEU A 398 -15.61 -16.57 -31.93
N ARG A 399 -14.99 -17.76 -32.01
CA ARG A 399 -15.13 -18.66 -33.17
C ARG A 399 -16.58 -19.02 -33.46
N ARG A 400 -17.30 -19.52 -32.45
CA ARG A 400 -18.71 -19.91 -32.60
C ARG A 400 -19.57 -18.76 -33.15
N LYS A 401 -19.28 -17.51 -32.75
CA LYS A 401 -20.02 -16.34 -33.20
C LYS A 401 -19.63 -15.93 -34.62
N MET A 402 -18.35 -15.97 -34.94
CA MET A 402 -17.86 -15.71 -36.30
C MET A 402 -18.39 -16.72 -37.31
N GLU A 403 -18.34 -18.02 -37.00
CA GLU A 403 -18.91 -19.10 -37.84
C GLU A 403 -20.41 -18.89 -38.08
N SER A 404 -21.17 -18.59 -37.03
CA SER A 404 -22.62 -18.31 -37.15
C SER A 404 -22.94 -17.11 -38.06
N ILE A 405 -21.98 -16.20 -38.27
CA ILE A 405 -22.17 -15.04 -39.16
C ILE A 405 -21.64 -15.34 -40.56
N ALA A 406 -20.48 -15.99 -40.68
CA ALA A 406 -19.91 -16.41 -41.95
C ALA A 406 -20.87 -17.31 -42.75
N ASP A 407 -21.56 -18.23 -42.08
CA ASP A 407 -22.62 -19.08 -42.65
C ASP A 407 -23.76 -18.28 -43.31
N ARG A 408 -23.99 -17.03 -42.88
CA ARG A 408 -25.04 -16.16 -43.41
C ARG A 408 -24.57 -15.27 -44.56
N THR A 409 -23.27 -15.28 -44.87
CA THR A 409 -22.68 -14.40 -45.89
C THR A 409 -22.33 -15.17 -47.15
N ALA A 410 -22.93 -14.78 -48.28
CA ALA A 410 -22.77 -15.48 -49.56
C ALA A 410 -21.57 -15.01 -50.42
N ASP A 411 -20.80 -14.02 -49.96
CA ASP A 411 -19.73 -13.40 -50.75
C ASP A 411 -18.38 -14.06 -50.45
N ALA A 412 -17.68 -14.46 -51.51
CA ALA A 412 -16.38 -15.10 -51.42
C ALA A 412 -15.21 -14.15 -51.12
N CYS A 413 -15.43 -12.85 -50.98
CA CYS A 413 -14.32 -11.91 -50.65
C CYS A 413 -14.51 -11.20 -49.31
N PHE A 414 -15.65 -11.33 -48.65
CA PHE A 414 -15.98 -10.54 -47.46
C PHE A 414 -16.79 -11.34 -46.44
N ILE A 415 -16.36 -11.29 -45.18
CA ILE A 415 -17.22 -11.56 -44.03
C ILE A 415 -18.00 -10.26 -43.76
N LYS A 416 -19.30 -10.25 -44.07
CA LYS A 416 -20.15 -9.07 -43.80
C LYS A 416 -20.59 -9.08 -42.34
N LEU A 417 -20.05 -8.14 -41.56
CA LEU A 417 -20.45 -7.87 -40.18
C LEU A 417 -21.16 -6.52 -40.12
N ASP A 418 -22.40 -6.49 -39.66
CA ASP A 418 -23.02 -5.22 -39.29
C ASP A 418 -22.51 -4.76 -37.90
N LEU A 419 -22.53 -3.44 -37.67
CA LEU A 419 -22.05 -2.84 -36.42
C LEU A 419 -22.78 -3.39 -35.18
N PRO A 420 -24.11 -3.64 -35.20
CA PRO A 420 -24.80 -4.31 -34.09
C PRO A 420 -24.24 -5.71 -33.78
N SER A 421 -23.98 -6.53 -34.79
CA SER A 421 -23.43 -7.88 -34.65
C SER A 421 -22.01 -7.83 -34.08
N LEU A 422 -21.17 -6.91 -34.55
CA LEU A 422 -19.85 -6.67 -33.98
C LEU A 422 -19.97 -6.32 -32.48
N GLY A 423 -20.88 -5.41 -32.13
CA GLY A 423 -21.16 -5.04 -30.74
C GLY A 423 -21.65 -6.21 -29.88
N MET A 424 -22.41 -7.15 -30.45
CA MET A 424 -22.82 -8.38 -29.76
C MET A 424 -21.65 -9.33 -29.52
N ILE A 425 -20.77 -9.53 -30.51
CA ILE A 425 -19.57 -10.37 -30.37
C ILE A 425 -18.69 -9.82 -29.26
N PHE A 426 -18.39 -8.51 -29.29
CA PHE A 426 -17.61 -7.86 -28.24
C PHE A 426 -18.27 -8.03 -26.87
N ARG A 427 -19.58 -7.81 -26.76
CA ARG A 427 -20.28 -7.97 -25.48
C ARG A 427 -20.18 -9.39 -24.93
N ASP A 428 -20.39 -10.40 -25.77
CA ASP A 428 -20.35 -11.80 -25.37
C ASP A 428 -18.94 -12.20 -24.92
N VAL A 429 -17.91 -11.79 -25.66
CA VAL A 429 -16.51 -12.02 -25.28
C VAL A 429 -16.16 -11.30 -23.97
N MET A 430 -16.61 -10.06 -23.80
CA MET A 430 -16.36 -9.29 -22.57
C MET A 430 -17.05 -9.93 -21.33
N ARG A 431 -18.18 -10.61 -21.52
CA ARG A 431 -18.84 -11.37 -20.44
C ARG A 431 -18.03 -12.59 -19.99
N THR A 432 -17.22 -13.18 -20.87
CA THR A 432 -16.30 -14.27 -20.49
C THR A 432 -15.24 -13.81 -19.48
N PHE A 433 -15.01 -12.51 -19.37
CA PHE A 433 -14.04 -11.90 -18.46
C PHE A 433 -14.66 -11.26 -17.22
N GLU A 434 -15.97 -11.41 -17.03
CA GLU A 434 -16.68 -10.86 -15.87
C GLU A 434 -16.10 -11.42 -14.56
N GLU A 435 -16.14 -10.62 -13.51
CA GLU A 435 -15.60 -10.91 -12.17
C GLU A 435 -14.08 -10.95 -12.07
N GLU A 436 -13.34 -11.34 -13.12
CA GLU A 436 -11.87 -11.43 -13.11
C GLU A 436 -11.19 -10.19 -13.70
N LEU A 437 -11.51 -9.80 -14.94
CA LEU A 437 -10.88 -8.65 -15.61
C LEU A 437 -11.83 -7.48 -15.84
N VAL A 438 -13.15 -7.71 -15.80
CA VAL A 438 -14.15 -6.65 -15.92
C VAL A 438 -15.27 -6.75 -14.90
N VAL A 439 -15.89 -5.60 -14.63
CA VAL A 439 -17.16 -5.51 -13.92
C VAL A 439 -18.19 -4.93 -14.89
N ILE A 440 -19.28 -5.67 -15.10
CA ILE A 440 -20.38 -5.22 -15.97
C ILE A 440 -21.46 -4.60 -15.07
N GLY A 441 -21.83 -3.37 -15.38
CA GLY A 441 -22.78 -2.59 -14.60
C GLY A 441 -23.79 -1.87 -15.47
N LYS A 442 -24.61 -1.03 -14.83
CA LYS A 442 -25.49 -0.08 -15.51
C LYS A 442 -25.13 1.33 -15.06
N THR A 443 -25.00 2.22 -16.01
CA THR A 443 -24.90 3.67 -15.76
C THR A 443 -26.18 4.20 -15.14
N ALA A 444 -26.13 5.42 -14.57
CA ALA A 444 -27.28 6.09 -13.98
C ALA A 444 -28.48 6.26 -14.93
N ILE A 445 -28.23 6.25 -16.25
CA ILE A 445 -29.25 6.34 -17.31
C ILE A 445 -29.68 4.97 -17.87
N GLY A 446 -29.22 3.87 -17.26
CA GLY A 446 -29.62 2.50 -17.62
C GLY A 446 -28.81 1.83 -18.74
N THR A 447 -27.84 2.52 -19.34
CA THR A 447 -26.93 1.94 -20.34
C THR A 447 -25.95 0.98 -19.67
N GLU A 448 -25.76 -0.21 -20.24
CA GLU A 448 -24.75 -1.19 -19.79
C GLU A 448 -23.34 -0.58 -19.92
N SER A 449 -22.55 -0.63 -18.85
CA SER A 449 -21.16 -0.16 -18.83
C SER A 449 -20.23 -1.31 -18.46
N VAL A 450 -19.03 -1.29 -19.04
CA VAL A 450 -17.97 -2.24 -18.72
C VAL A 450 -16.83 -1.48 -18.08
N HIS A 451 -16.49 -1.86 -16.84
CA HIS A 451 -15.37 -1.30 -16.10
C HIS A 451 -14.19 -2.27 -16.22
N VAL A 452 -13.11 -1.82 -16.85
CA VAL A 452 -11.90 -2.62 -17.09
C VAL A 452 -10.94 -2.47 -15.92
N LYS A 453 -10.49 -3.59 -15.35
CA LYS A 453 -9.46 -3.60 -14.31
C LYS A 453 -8.08 -3.45 -14.95
N HIS A 454 -7.58 -2.21 -15.01
CA HIS A 454 -6.34 -1.89 -15.72
C HIS A 454 -5.08 -2.44 -15.04
N ASP A 455 -5.10 -2.67 -13.72
CA ASP A 455 -3.94 -3.18 -12.99
C ASP A 455 -3.57 -4.62 -13.38
N TYR A 456 -4.50 -5.36 -14.02
CA TYR A 456 -4.28 -6.69 -14.60
C TYR A 456 -3.87 -6.64 -16.08
N TYR A 457 -3.13 -5.60 -16.49
CA TYR A 457 -2.72 -5.40 -17.89
C TYR A 457 -1.94 -6.58 -18.49
N ALA A 458 -1.22 -7.34 -17.67
CA ALA A 458 -0.48 -8.53 -18.12
C ALA A 458 -1.43 -9.66 -18.54
N LEU A 459 -2.49 -9.91 -17.76
CA LEU A 459 -3.55 -10.87 -18.12
C LEU A 459 -4.26 -10.41 -19.39
N TRP A 460 -4.57 -9.10 -19.48
CA TRP A 460 -5.15 -8.51 -20.70
C TRP A 460 -4.30 -8.76 -21.92
N ARG A 461 -2.96 -8.65 -21.81
CA ARG A 461 -2.06 -8.91 -22.94
C ARG A 461 -2.21 -10.34 -23.44
N VAL A 462 -2.18 -11.32 -22.54
CA VAL A 462 -2.33 -12.75 -22.90
C VAL A 462 -3.69 -13.00 -23.55
N VAL A 463 -4.75 -12.49 -22.94
CA VAL A 463 -6.13 -12.63 -23.45
C VAL A 463 -6.30 -12.02 -24.83
N LEU A 464 -5.85 -10.78 -25.02
CA LEU A 464 -5.98 -10.08 -26.30
C LEU A 464 -5.14 -10.74 -27.39
N THR A 465 -3.93 -11.21 -27.07
CA THR A 465 -3.12 -11.98 -28.03
C THR A 465 -3.85 -13.24 -28.47
N GLY A 466 -4.37 -14.04 -27.53
CA GLY A 466 -5.09 -15.28 -27.87
C GLY A 466 -6.36 -15.03 -28.70
N LEU A 467 -7.06 -13.92 -28.47
CA LEU A 467 -8.22 -13.52 -29.28
C LEU A 467 -7.82 -13.06 -30.69
N VAL A 468 -6.72 -12.33 -30.82
CA VAL A 468 -6.21 -11.86 -32.13
C VAL A 468 -5.74 -13.05 -32.97
N GLU A 469 -5.02 -13.99 -32.36
CA GLU A 469 -4.60 -15.24 -33.01
C GLU A 469 -5.81 -16.01 -33.53
N GLU A 470 -6.82 -16.23 -32.68
CA GLU A 470 -8.04 -16.93 -33.08
C GLU A 470 -8.80 -16.21 -34.19
N PHE A 471 -8.86 -14.88 -34.15
CA PHE A 471 -9.48 -14.11 -35.22
C PHE A 471 -8.73 -14.28 -36.55
N ALA A 472 -7.40 -14.28 -36.53
CA ALA A 472 -6.59 -14.52 -37.71
C ALA A 472 -6.78 -15.94 -38.27
N ASP A 473 -6.83 -16.96 -37.40
CA ASP A 473 -7.07 -18.36 -37.78
C ASP A 473 -8.42 -18.50 -38.51
N ILE A 474 -9.47 -17.86 -38.00
CA ILE A 474 -10.80 -17.85 -38.65
C ILE A 474 -10.73 -17.20 -40.04
N LEU A 475 -10.03 -16.07 -40.19
CA LEU A 475 -9.88 -15.41 -41.50
C LEU A 475 -9.12 -16.28 -42.50
N GLU A 476 -8.09 -16.98 -42.06
CA GLU A 476 -7.32 -17.92 -42.89
C GLU A 476 -8.19 -19.10 -43.34
N GLU A 477 -8.93 -19.72 -42.42
CA GLU A 477 -9.86 -20.80 -42.72
C GLU A 477 -10.94 -20.37 -43.72
N GLU A 478 -11.58 -19.22 -43.49
CA GLU A 478 -12.57 -18.66 -44.42
C GLU A 478 -11.96 -18.36 -45.79
N SER A 479 -10.73 -17.84 -45.85
CA SER A 479 -10.04 -17.61 -47.13
C SER A 479 -9.76 -18.92 -47.89
N HIS A 480 -9.52 -20.03 -47.18
CA HIS A 480 -9.27 -21.33 -47.80
C HIS A 480 -10.53 -22.09 -48.21
N GLN A 481 -11.68 -21.81 -47.58
CA GLN A 481 -12.98 -22.43 -47.93
C GLN A 481 -13.69 -21.74 -49.12
N GLN A 482 -13.14 -20.64 -49.65
CA GLN A 482 -13.77 -19.83 -50.69
C GLN A 482 -13.71 -20.46 -52.10
N GLU A 483 -14.68 -21.30 -52.43
CA GLU A 483 -15.08 -21.63 -53.82
C GLU A 483 -16.30 -20.81 -54.31
N ARG A 484 -16.80 -19.88 -53.50
CA ARG A 484 -18.03 -19.11 -53.76
C ARG A 484 -17.83 -18.07 -54.89
N GLN A 485 -18.89 -17.68 -55.60
CA GLN A 485 -18.82 -16.58 -56.57
C GLN A 485 -18.92 -15.23 -55.83
N THR A 486 -18.10 -14.26 -56.20
CA THR A 486 -18.15 -12.91 -55.62
C THR A 486 -19.41 -12.18 -56.08
N MET A 487 -19.99 -11.29 -55.26
CA MET A 487 -21.13 -10.48 -55.71
C MET A 487 -20.79 -9.68 -56.97
N LEU A 488 -19.57 -9.13 -57.05
CA LEU A 488 -19.12 -8.43 -58.24
C LEU A 488 -19.10 -9.33 -59.48
N LYS A 489 -18.65 -10.59 -59.35
CA LYS A 489 -18.69 -11.54 -60.47
C LYS A 489 -20.12 -11.83 -60.89
N ASN A 490 -21.04 -12.02 -59.94
CA ASN A 490 -22.45 -12.27 -60.23
C ASN A 490 -23.10 -11.05 -60.90
N ASP A 491 -22.88 -9.85 -60.35
CA ASP A 491 -23.39 -8.61 -60.91
C ASP A 491 -22.84 -8.38 -62.33
N VAL A 492 -21.54 -8.62 -62.56
CA VAL A 492 -20.94 -8.52 -63.90
C VAL A 492 -21.51 -9.58 -64.85
N MET A 493 -21.67 -10.84 -64.43
CA MET A 493 -22.29 -11.87 -65.26
C MET A 493 -23.73 -11.51 -65.62
N ARG A 494 -24.50 -10.98 -64.65
CA ARG A 494 -25.87 -10.49 -64.86
C ARG A 494 -25.93 -9.31 -65.81
N PHE A 495 -25.06 -8.30 -65.63
CA PHE A 495 -25.00 -7.13 -66.51
C PHE A 495 -24.53 -7.44 -67.93
N LEU A 496 -23.73 -8.50 -68.10
CA LEU A 496 -23.26 -8.98 -69.39
C LEU A 496 -24.18 -10.04 -70.03
N GLU A 497 -25.33 -10.36 -69.41
CA GLU A 497 -26.28 -11.39 -69.86
C GLU A 497 -25.65 -12.79 -70.02
N LEU A 498 -24.66 -13.11 -69.17
CA LEU A 498 -23.90 -14.36 -69.22
C LEU A 498 -24.48 -15.46 -68.29
N GLU A 499 -25.52 -15.16 -67.52
CA GLU A 499 -26.25 -16.14 -66.71
C GLU A 499 -27.17 -16.97 -67.64
N ARG A 500 -26.86 -18.26 -67.84
CA ARG A 500 -27.75 -19.24 -68.50
C ARG A 500 -28.61 -19.96 -67.50
#